data_AF-A0A7S1NC41-F1
#
_entry.id   AF-A0A7S1NC41-F1
#
_cell.length_a   1.000
_cell.length_b   1.000
_cell.length_c   1.000
_cell.angle_alpha   90.00
_cell.angle_beta   90.00
_cell.angle_gamma   90.00
#
_symmetry.space_group_name_H-M   'P 1'
#
loop_
_entity.id
_entity.type
_entity.pdbx_description
1 polymer ?
#
loop_
_entity_poly.entity_id
_entity_poly.type
_entity_poly.pdbx_seq_one_letter_code
_entity_poly.pdbx_strand_id
1 'polypeptide(L)'
;PSTVSPTPRWLGAELHIALQAVLQYYRLQGRAPPALNASAAEECVQLAVEWAHTMRRLNGLTPHTTTPALLVPDLDQATVRQVAAHAELELAPVSAMVGAAVALEIGKRFGHLAPVQQWLHLSALGV
;
A
#
# COMPACT_ATOMS: atom_id res chain seq x y z
N PRO A 1 -25.06 -0.80 -6.57
CA PRO A 1 -25.31 -0.70 -5.11
C PRO A 1 -24.07 -1.19 -4.33
N SER A 2 -23.19 -0.26 -3.97
CA SER A 2 -21.97 -0.55 -3.20
C SER A 2 -22.34 -0.83 -1.74
N THR A 3 -22.22 -2.09 -1.33
CA THR A 3 -22.34 -2.51 0.05
C THR A 3 -21.14 -1.97 0.83
N VAL A 4 -21.33 -0.85 1.53
CA VAL A 4 -20.30 -0.31 2.44
C VAL A 4 -20.16 -1.28 3.60
N SER A 5 -19.00 -1.94 3.68
CA SER A 5 -18.65 -2.80 4.80
C SER A 5 -18.64 -1.99 6.10
N PRO A 6 -19.24 -2.49 7.19
CA PRO A 6 -19.39 -1.75 8.46
C PRO A 6 -18.06 -1.57 9.23
N THR A 7 -16.98 -2.21 8.78
CA THR A 7 -15.64 -2.07 9.39
C THR A 7 -14.95 -0.80 8.88
N PRO A 8 -14.38 0.06 9.76
CA PRO A 8 -13.60 1.20 9.31
C PRO A 8 -12.47 0.71 8.39
N ARG A 9 -12.51 1.15 7.14
CA ARG A 9 -11.49 0.83 6.15
C ARG A 9 -10.21 1.59 6.51
N TRP A 10 -9.20 0.85 6.94
CA TRP A 10 -7.86 1.38 7.15
C TRP A 10 -7.16 1.49 5.81
N LEU A 11 -7.57 2.46 4.99
CA LEU A 11 -7.08 2.61 3.61
C LEU A 11 -5.55 2.67 3.56
N GLY A 12 -4.90 3.34 4.52
CA GLY A 12 -3.43 3.37 4.60
C GLY A 12 -2.79 1.99 4.80
N ALA A 13 -3.43 1.09 5.56
CA ALA A 13 -2.96 -0.28 5.73
C ALA A 13 -3.15 -1.12 4.45
N GLU A 14 -4.29 -0.97 3.78
CA GLU A 14 -4.54 -1.64 2.49
C GLU A 14 -3.54 -1.18 1.42
N LEU A 15 -3.31 0.13 1.31
CA LEU A 15 -2.33 0.70 0.39
C LEU A 15 -0.91 0.25 0.72
N HIS A 16 -0.56 0.12 2.01
CA HIS A 16 0.73 -0.44 2.41
C HIS A 16 0.91 -1.86 1.88
N ILE A 17 -0.08 -2.73 2.06
CA ILE A 17 -0.04 -4.12 1.60
C ILE A 17 0.00 -4.18 0.07
N ALA A 18 -0.80 -3.36 -0.62
CA ALA A 18 -0.80 -3.28 -2.07
C ALA A 18 0.58 -2.85 -2.62
N LEU A 19 1.22 -1.86 -2.00
CA LEU A 19 2.59 -1.45 -2.36
C LEU A 19 3.60 -2.58 -2.12
N GLN A 20 3.51 -3.32 -1.01
CA GLN A 20 4.39 -4.48 -0.77
C GLN A 20 4.23 -5.54 -1.86
N ALA A 21 3.01 -5.82 -2.29
CA ALA A 21 2.75 -6.77 -3.37
C ALA A 21 3.35 -6.32 -4.71
N VAL A 22 3.19 -5.05 -5.09
CA VAL A 22 3.82 -4.49 -6.30
C VAL A 22 5.34 -4.54 -6.24
N LEU A 23 5.94 -4.21 -5.09
CA LEU A 23 7.40 -4.31 -4.90
C LEU A 23 7.88 -5.75 -4.98
N GLN A 24 7.11 -6.70 -4.46
CA GLN A 24 7.44 -8.12 -4.56
C GLN A 24 7.32 -8.64 -5.99
N TYR A 25 6.29 -8.22 -6.74
CA TYR A 25 6.19 -8.49 -8.18
C TYR A 25 7.42 -7.96 -8.92
N TYR A 26 7.83 -6.72 -8.64
CA TYR A 26 9.03 -6.12 -9.23
C TYR A 26 10.29 -6.95 -8.96
N ARG A 27 10.46 -7.45 -7.73
CA ARG A 27 11.59 -8.32 -7.38
C ARG A 27 11.61 -9.63 -8.14
N LEU A 28 10.45 -10.22 -8.42
CA LEU A 28 10.32 -11.50 -9.12
C LEU A 28 10.46 -11.35 -10.64
N GLN A 29 9.90 -10.29 -11.21
CA GLN A 29 9.78 -10.10 -12.66
C GLN A 29 10.83 -9.13 -13.23
N GLY A 30 11.56 -8.41 -12.38
CA GLY A 30 12.54 -7.40 -12.78
C GLY A 30 11.92 -6.11 -13.35
N ARG A 31 10.60 -5.96 -13.26
CA ARG A 31 9.84 -4.79 -13.77
C ARG A 31 8.52 -4.63 -13.01
N ALA A 32 7.94 -3.43 -13.08
CA ALA A 32 6.61 -3.17 -12.52
C ALA A 32 5.53 -3.99 -13.26
N PRO A 33 4.38 -4.26 -12.63
CA PRO A 33 3.21 -4.81 -13.32
C PRO A 33 2.83 -3.92 -14.50
N PRO A 34 2.70 -4.47 -15.72
CA PRO A 34 2.36 -3.67 -16.89
C PRO A 34 1.03 -2.94 -16.72
N ALA A 35 0.95 -1.70 -17.22
CA ALA A 35 -0.22 -0.85 -17.08
C ALA A 35 -1.51 -1.54 -17.56
N LEU A 36 -2.56 -1.47 -16.73
CA LEU A 36 -3.89 -2.02 -16.97
C LEU A 36 -3.92 -3.53 -17.31
N ASN A 37 -2.86 -4.28 -16.99
CA ASN A 37 -2.80 -5.71 -17.25
C ASN A 37 -3.49 -6.50 -16.13
N ALA A 38 -4.63 -7.11 -16.45
CA ALA A 38 -5.42 -7.87 -15.48
C ALA A 38 -4.69 -9.10 -14.90
N SER A 39 -3.86 -9.79 -15.70
CA SER A 39 -3.10 -10.96 -15.23
C SER A 39 -2.04 -10.55 -14.21
N ALA A 40 -1.24 -9.53 -14.52
CA ALA A 40 -0.22 -9.02 -13.61
C ALA A 40 -0.82 -8.41 -12.34
N ALA A 41 -2.00 -7.77 -12.45
CA ALA A 41 -2.75 -7.28 -11.30
C ALA A 41 -3.22 -8.43 -10.39
N GLU A 42 -3.67 -9.56 -10.96
CA GLU A 42 -4.08 -10.73 -10.19
C GLU A 42 -2.89 -11.45 -9.54
N GLU A 43 -1.73 -11.50 -10.21
CA GLU A 43 -0.48 -11.96 -9.58
C GLU A 43 -0.13 -11.11 -8.34
N CYS A 44 -0.31 -9.79 -8.41
CA CYS A 44 -0.13 -8.92 -7.25
C CYS A 44 -1.14 -9.20 -6.13
N VAL A 45 -2.40 -9.53 -6.46
CA VAL A 45 -3.39 -9.96 -5.45
C VAL A 45 -2.93 -11.23 -4.74
N GLN A 46 -2.41 -12.21 -5.48
CA GLN A 46 -1.89 -13.45 -4.87
C GLN A 46 -0.72 -13.16 -3.92
N LEU A 47 0.22 -12.31 -4.32
CA LEU A 47 1.34 -11.87 -3.47
C LEU A 47 0.85 -11.12 -2.22
N ALA A 48 -0.19 -10.29 -2.33
CA ALA A 48 -0.78 -9.59 -1.21
C ALA A 48 -1.46 -10.55 -0.20
N VAL A 49 -2.15 -11.57 -0.71
CA VAL A 49 -2.76 -12.63 0.10
C VAL A 49 -1.68 -13.45 0.81
N GLU A 50 -0.60 -13.83 0.11
CA GLU A 50 0.54 -14.54 0.72
C GLU A 50 1.20 -13.71 1.83
N TRP A 51 1.37 -12.41 1.60
CA TRP A 51 1.87 -11.49 2.61
C TRP A 51 0.98 -11.47 3.85
N ALA A 52 -0.35 -11.39 3.69
CA ALA A 52 -1.29 -11.41 4.80
C ALA A 52 -1.27 -12.74 5.58
N HIS A 53 -1.12 -13.88 4.88
CA HIS A 53 -0.90 -15.18 5.52
C HIS A 53 0.39 -15.21 6.34
N THR A 54 1.46 -14.61 5.82
CA THR A 54 2.75 -14.53 6.51
C THR A 54 2.64 -13.68 7.77
N MET A 55 2.01 -12.49 7.71
CA MET A 55 1.80 -11.65 8.90
C MET A 55 0.91 -12.31 9.95
N ARG A 56 -0.14 -13.03 9.53
CA ARG A 56 -0.96 -13.83 10.44
C ARG A 56 -0.13 -14.91 11.14
N ARG A 57 0.74 -15.60 10.42
CA ARG A 57 1.66 -16.60 11.00
C ARG A 57 2.63 -15.95 11.99
N LEU A 58 3.25 -14.81 11.63
CA LEU A 58 4.16 -14.09 12.52
C LEU A 58 3.47 -13.69 13.83
N ASN A 59 2.27 -13.14 13.74
CA ASN A 59 1.47 -12.79 14.92
C ASN A 59 1.15 -14.01 15.80
N GLY A 60 0.89 -15.18 15.20
CA GLY A 60 0.68 -16.43 15.94
C GLY A 60 1.95 -16.95 16.64
N LEU A 61 3.14 -16.67 16.09
CA LEU A 61 4.42 -17.03 16.70
C LEU A 61 4.84 -16.07 17.82
N THR A 62 4.28 -14.86 17.86
CA THR A 62 4.59 -13.83 18.87
C THR A 62 3.33 -13.33 19.58
N PRO A 63 2.58 -14.19 20.29
CA PRO A 63 1.25 -13.84 20.82
C PRO A 63 1.26 -12.77 21.93
N HIS A 64 2.42 -12.48 22.52
CA HIS A 64 2.58 -11.53 23.64
C HIS A 64 3.37 -10.27 23.27
N THR A 65 3.59 -10.00 21.99
CA THR A 65 4.25 -8.76 21.56
C THR A 65 3.35 -7.55 21.77
N THR A 66 3.93 -6.43 22.20
CA THR A 66 3.22 -5.14 22.31
C THR A 66 2.98 -4.48 20.94
N THR A 67 3.66 -4.95 19.90
CA THR A 67 3.51 -4.44 18.53
C THR A 67 3.35 -5.61 17.57
N PRO A 68 2.11 -5.98 17.19
CA PRO A 68 1.87 -7.05 16.23
C PRO A 68 2.31 -6.63 14.82
N ALA A 69 2.64 -7.61 14.00
CA ALA A 69 2.80 -7.41 12.57
C ALA A 69 1.48 -6.91 11.95
N LEU A 70 1.58 -5.99 10.99
CA LEU A 70 0.43 -5.40 10.33
C LEU A 70 -0.39 -6.49 9.62
N LEU A 71 -1.66 -6.63 10.00
CA LEU A 71 -2.59 -7.57 9.38
C LEU A 71 -3.91 -6.86 9.11
N VAL A 72 -4.37 -6.91 7.86
CA VAL A 72 -5.72 -6.50 7.46
C VAL A 72 -6.51 -7.79 7.21
N PRO A 73 -7.45 -8.18 8.10
CA PRO A 73 -8.18 -9.46 7.97
C PRO A 73 -8.97 -9.57 6.67
N ASP A 74 -9.65 -8.49 6.29
CA ASP A 74 -10.50 -8.40 5.10
C ASP A 74 -9.86 -7.46 4.07
N LEU A 75 -8.71 -7.87 3.52
CA LEU A 75 -7.99 -7.08 2.52
C LEU A 75 -8.86 -6.87 1.28
N ASP A 76 -9.11 -5.61 0.91
CA ASP A 76 -9.78 -5.29 -0.35
C ASP A 76 -8.87 -5.59 -1.55
N GLN A 77 -9.15 -6.71 -2.22
CA GLN A 77 -8.44 -7.09 -3.43
C GLN A 77 -8.66 -6.10 -4.57
N ALA A 78 -9.78 -5.36 -4.60
CA ALA A 78 -10.00 -4.33 -5.62
C ALA A 78 -8.99 -3.19 -5.49
N THR A 79 -8.67 -2.76 -4.25
CA THR A 79 -7.60 -1.79 -3.97
C THR A 79 -6.26 -2.31 -4.51
N VAL A 80 -5.91 -3.57 -4.24
CA VAL A 80 -4.65 -4.16 -4.74
C VAL A 80 -4.60 -4.20 -6.27
N ARG A 81 -5.70 -4.62 -6.91
CA ARG A 81 -5.80 -4.64 -8.38
C ARG A 81 -5.65 -3.24 -8.98
N GLN A 82 -6.30 -2.24 -8.39
CA GLN A 82 -6.20 -0.87 -8.88
C GLN A 82 -4.77 -0.32 -8.73
N VAL A 83 -4.12 -0.54 -7.58
CA VAL A 83 -2.72 -0.10 -7.38
C VAL A 83 -1.78 -0.80 -8.38
N ALA A 84 -1.91 -2.11 -8.56
CA ALA A 84 -1.08 -2.87 -9.51
C ALA A 84 -1.32 -2.43 -10.96
N ALA A 85 -2.56 -2.19 -11.36
CA ALA A 85 -2.91 -1.76 -12.72
C ALA A 85 -2.34 -0.39 -13.09
N HIS A 86 -2.02 0.47 -12.11
CA HIS A 86 -1.46 1.80 -12.34
C HIS A 86 0.02 1.91 -11.94
N ALA A 87 0.66 0.81 -11.53
CA ALA A 87 2.01 0.82 -10.96
C ALA A 87 3.10 1.27 -11.96
N GLU A 88 2.92 1.01 -13.26
CA GLU A 88 3.85 1.44 -14.32
C GLU A 88 3.63 2.90 -14.76
N LEU A 89 2.53 3.53 -14.34
CA LEU A 89 2.17 4.88 -14.79
C LEU A 89 2.88 5.96 -13.98
N GLU A 90 3.37 6.99 -14.67
CA GLU A 90 3.92 8.20 -14.06
C GLU A 90 3.01 9.41 -14.34
N LEU A 91 2.42 9.96 -13.28
CA LEU A 91 1.53 11.12 -13.37
C LEU A 91 2.23 12.35 -12.80
N ALA A 92 2.65 13.27 -13.66
CA ALA A 92 3.39 14.48 -13.27
C ALA A 92 2.73 15.29 -12.13
N PRO A 93 1.40 15.47 -12.06
CA PRO A 93 0.76 16.16 -10.93
C PRO A 93 0.94 15.45 -9.59
N VAL A 94 0.90 14.10 -9.59
CA VAL A 94 1.11 13.30 -8.38
C VAL A 94 2.56 13.39 -7.94
N SER A 95 3.51 13.29 -8.88
CA SER A 95 4.94 13.47 -8.59
C SER A 95 5.25 14.85 -8.01
N ALA A 96 4.65 15.92 -8.55
CA ALA A 96 4.81 17.27 -8.03
C ALA A 96 4.24 17.42 -6.60
N MET A 97 3.06 16.86 -6.35
CA MET A 97 2.42 16.91 -5.03
C MET A 97 3.21 16.14 -3.97
N VAL A 98 3.61 14.90 -4.26
CA VAL A 98 4.44 14.09 -3.36
C VAL A 98 5.81 14.74 -3.16
N GLY A 99 6.43 15.24 -4.23
CA GLY A 99 7.69 15.97 -4.17
C GLY A 99 7.63 17.20 -3.26
N ALA A 100 6.55 17.97 -3.31
CA ALA A 100 6.33 19.11 -2.42
C ALA A 100 6.18 18.67 -0.95
N ALA A 101 5.43 17.59 -0.68
CA ALA A 101 5.30 17.05 0.67
C ALA A 101 6.65 16.57 1.23
N VAL A 102 7.45 15.86 0.43
CA VAL A 102 8.81 15.42 0.81
C VAL A 102 9.74 16.62 1.03
N ALA A 103 9.68 17.65 0.17
CA ALA A 103 10.46 18.87 0.36
C ALA A 103 10.12 19.57 1.68
N LEU A 104 8.83 19.62 2.05
CA LEU A 104 8.41 20.12 3.34
C LEU A 104 9.01 19.28 4.48
N GLU A 105 8.91 17.94 4.45
CA GLU A 105 9.49 17.05 5.48
C GLU A 105 11.00 17.31 5.68
N ILE A 106 11.76 17.57 4.61
CA ILE A 106 13.17 17.97 4.71
C ILE A 106 13.31 19.29 5.49
N GLY A 107 12.44 20.27 5.23
CA GLY A 107 12.41 21.54 5.95
C GLY A 107 11.96 21.40 7.42
N LYS A 108 11.12 20.43 7.76
CA LYS A 108 10.63 20.22 9.13
C LYS A 108 11.74 19.89 10.13
N ARG A 109 12.91 19.44 9.65
CA ARG A 109 14.11 19.26 10.49
C ARG A 109 14.54 20.53 11.23
N PHE A 110 14.09 21.71 10.78
CA PHE A 110 14.38 23.00 11.40
C PHE A 110 13.37 23.39 12.51
N GLY A 111 12.41 22.51 12.85
CA GLY A 111 11.62 22.62 14.08
C GLY A 111 10.34 23.46 14.00
N HIS A 112 9.95 23.94 12.81
CA HIS A 112 8.77 24.80 12.66
C HIS A 112 7.45 24.05 12.45
N LEU A 113 7.49 22.78 12.06
CA LEU A 113 6.31 21.98 11.71
C LEU A 113 6.49 20.53 12.20
N ALA A 114 5.40 19.89 12.60
CA ALA A 114 5.42 18.49 13.02
C ALA A 114 5.65 17.55 11.81
N PRO A 115 6.63 16.61 11.89
CA PRO A 115 6.92 15.68 10.80
C PRO A 115 5.88 14.56 10.69
N VAL A 116 5.79 13.98 9.49
CA VAL A 116 5.05 12.73 9.28
C VAL A 116 5.64 11.65 10.19
N GLN A 117 4.77 10.95 10.91
CA GLN A 117 5.16 9.83 11.75
C GLN A 117 5.30 8.57 10.88
N GLN A 118 6.48 8.43 10.26
CA GLN A 118 6.93 7.28 9.46
C GLN A 118 6.24 7.08 8.10
N TRP A 119 4.94 6.79 8.06
CA TRP A 119 4.24 6.41 6.82
C TRP A 119 3.15 7.39 6.44
N LEU A 120 3.16 7.81 5.18
CA LEU A 120 2.08 8.57 4.55
C LEU A 120 1.69 7.85 3.27
N HIS A 121 0.44 7.38 3.20
CA HIS A 121 -0.14 6.81 1.99
C HIS A 121 -1.10 7.81 1.38
N LEU A 122 -1.04 7.94 0.06
CA LEU A 122 -1.87 8.81 -0.74
C LEU A 122 -2.53 7.98 -1.84
N SER A 123 -3.82 8.21 -2.07
CA SER A 123 -4.52 7.68 -3.23
C SER A 123 -5.37 8.77 -3.86
N ALA A 124 -5.28 8.89 -5.18
CA ALA A 124 -6.21 9.65 -6.01
C ALA A 124 -7.11 8.72 -6.85
N LEU A 125 -7.10 7.42 -6.54
CA LEU A 125 -8.02 6.45 -7.12
C LEU A 125 -9.41 6.73 -6.52
N GLY A 126 -10.37 7.11 -7.36
CA GLY A 126 -11.73 7.38 -6.92
C GLY A 126 -12.36 6.13 -6.29
N VAL A 127 -13.04 6.32 -5.16
CA VAL A 127 -13.94 5.34 -4.55
C VAL A 127 -15.34 5.54 -5.12
#